data_AF-A0A7C1FSX1-F1
#
_entry.id   AF-A0A7C1FSX1-F1
#
_cell.length_a   1.000
_cell.length_b   1.000
_cell.length_c   1.000
_cell.angle_alpha   90.00
_cell.angle_beta   90.00
_cell.angle_gamma   90.00
#
_symmetry.space_group_name_H-M   'P 1'
#
loop_
_entity.id
_entity.type
_entity.pdbx_description
1 polymer ?
#
loop_
_entity_poly.entity_id
_entity_poly.type
_entity_poly.pdbx_seq_one_letter_code
_entity_poly.pdbx_strand_id
1 'polypeptide(L)'
;MCTSNCYGIACVHCARVSSGDPQGHAPSWPGTRHHRTRHSASLHGRTRRSASLHDLIWLCSNAALGLAALVMWCAAAAAQPSATPPGQSVVSVGAGSYAAVLPRGARQPQESIYCTERLRAPMPTNQWWSSVLWMPLSEAQYPHPLAVRAEKSGLRLFYPGAHISAGAKSIMAGMGGGRDDLTLAHSAEESFDQARVHGFSDWFVTVRFGTEERGMDVSYGHGSPLVFALYRGGTAKVVFGRAPEIWAGKLDGPALAVTVGNKHYGLFGPRGSAWSTSDGRTFLNNGGGKPYLSVALLPERSPAVFELFARYAHCHVTGTQVQWRYNPSEGTVTTEFLYATKAVEGQQTGTLFALYPHQWRHSDVKLLPYQYASVRGAMKLAAGTSFATRMTFPGVLPALPATANWDRATVDRYLEEDSAGQPGAPRDTYWEGKWLGKQATLAALAEQNGNRAVQ
;
A
#
# COMPACT_ATOMS: atom_id res chain seq x y z
N MET A 1 -16.38 -14.25 34.81
CA MET A 1 -16.64 -13.63 33.51
C MET A 1 -15.43 -12.82 33.10
N CYS A 2 -14.53 -13.41 32.32
CA CYS A 2 -13.37 -12.79 31.70
C CYS A 2 -13.00 -13.68 30.51
N THR A 3 -13.52 -13.39 29.32
CA THR A 3 -13.21 -14.13 28.10
C THR A 3 -11.97 -13.52 27.46
N SER A 4 -10.85 -14.23 27.62
CA SER A 4 -9.60 -13.96 26.93
C SER A 4 -9.68 -14.51 25.50
N ASN A 5 -9.55 -13.65 24.50
CA ASN A 5 -9.39 -14.04 23.10
C ASN A 5 -7.92 -14.39 22.84
N CYS A 6 -7.61 -15.70 22.80
CA CYS A 6 -6.36 -16.22 22.26
C CYS A 6 -6.48 -16.29 20.73
N TYR A 7 -5.79 -15.40 20.02
CA TYR A 7 -5.52 -15.58 18.59
C TYR A 7 -4.29 -16.48 18.41
N GLY A 8 -4.47 -17.54 17.65
CA GLY A 8 -3.44 -18.55 17.35
C GLY A 8 -2.27 -17.95 16.60
N ILE A 9 -1.10 -18.00 17.22
CA ILE A 9 0.21 -17.80 16.59
C ILE A 9 0.79 -19.19 16.34
N ALA A 10 0.99 -19.53 15.07
CA ALA A 10 1.80 -20.69 14.72
C ALA A 10 3.26 -20.39 15.05
N CYS A 11 3.79 -21.04 16.09
CA CYS A 11 5.22 -21.06 16.40
C CYS A 11 5.98 -21.79 15.29
N VAL A 12 6.86 -21.08 14.58
CA VAL A 12 7.90 -21.71 13.75
C VAL A 12 9.06 -22.06 14.68
N HIS A 13 9.29 -23.36 14.86
CA HIS A 13 10.47 -23.91 15.52
C HIS A 13 11.71 -23.60 14.66
N CYS A 14 12.64 -22.81 15.18
CA CYS A 14 13.93 -22.57 14.56
C CYS A 14 14.93 -23.59 15.13
N ALA A 15 15.29 -24.59 14.33
CA ALA A 15 16.33 -25.56 14.68
C ALA A 15 17.70 -24.85 14.69
N ARG A 16 18.39 -24.86 15.84
CA ARG A 16 19.78 -24.42 15.98
C ARG A 16 20.70 -25.44 15.30
N VAL A 17 21.54 -24.97 14.40
CA VAL A 17 22.80 -25.64 14.04
C VAL A 17 23.92 -24.84 14.68
N SER A 18 24.64 -25.47 15.61
CA SER A 18 25.83 -24.89 16.24
C SER A 18 27.08 -25.22 15.43
N SER A 19 27.86 -24.20 15.08
CA SER A 19 29.31 -24.33 14.92
C SER A 19 29.98 -22.96 15.04
N GLY A 20 30.63 -22.74 16.19
CA GLY A 20 31.82 -21.90 16.37
C GLY A 20 32.79 -22.80 17.15
N ASP A 21 34.10 -22.76 17.02
CA ASP A 21 35.05 -21.71 16.63
C ASP A 21 36.38 -22.45 16.27
N PRO A 22 37.43 -21.82 15.69
CA PRO A 22 38.35 -21.11 16.59
C PRO A 22 39.02 -19.86 16.02
N GLN A 23 39.11 -18.86 16.90
CA GLN A 23 40.26 -17.99 17.23
C GLN A 23 41.53 -18.04 16.36
N GLY A 24 42.06 -16.83 16.07
CA GLY A 24 43.51 -16.61 16.20
C GLY A 24 44.20 -15.71 15.17
N HIS A 25 44.55 -14.50 15.62
CA HIS A 25 45.78 -13.74 15.30
C HIS A 25 45.96 -13.05 13.92
N ALA A 26 45.97 -11.71 13.98
CA ALA A 26 46.84 -10.86 13.16
C ALA A 26 48.29 -10.92 13.74
N PRO A 27 49.39 -10.59 12.99
CA PRO A 27 49.63 -9.21 12.52
C PRO A 27 50.51 -9.02 11.25
N SER A 28 50.64 -7.74 10.85
CA SER A 28 51.82 -7.05 10.26
C SER A 28 52.08 -7.03 8.74
N TRP A 29 52.12 -5.80 8.21
CA TRP A 29 52.86 -5.29 7.03
C TRP A 29 54.39 -5.20 7.37
N PRO A 30 55.38 -5.10 6.44
CA PRO A 30 55.45 -4.06 5.37
C PRO A 30 56.29 -4.33 4.09
N GLY A 31 56.23 -3.37 3.14
CA GLY A 31 57.28 -3.02 2.16
C GLY A 31 57.36 -3.89 0.89
N THR A 32 57.82 -3.46 -0.28
CA THR A 32 58.19 -2.15 -0.87
C THR A 32 58.44 -2.39 -2.38
N ARG A 33 58.08 -1.39 -3.20
CA ARG A 33 58.65 -0.97 -4.51
C ARG A 33 59.20 -2.02 -5.50
N HIS A 34 58.76 -1.92 -6.76
CA HIS A 34 59.67 -1.51 -7.85
C HIS A 34 58.94 -0.89 -9.05
N HIS A 35 59.44 0.27 -9.47
CA HIS A 35 59.22 0.93 -10.75
C HIS A 35 59.71 0.08 -11.93
N ARG A 36 59.00 0.15 -13.07
CA ARG A 36 59.62 0.63 -14.31
C ARG A 36 58.60 1.14 -15.32
N THR A 37 58.86 2.37 -15.74
CA THR A 37 58.26 3.15 -16.82
C THR A 37 58.86 2.78 -18.17
N ARG A 38 58.09 3.01 -19.25
CA ARG A 38 58.39 3.81 -20.47
C ARG A 38 57.39 3.42 -21.59
N HIS A 39 56.57 4.37 -22.06
CA HIS A 39 56.72 5.16 -23.31
C HIS A 39 56.65 4.30 -24.58
N SER A 40 55.95 4.62 -25.66
CA SER A 40 55.29 5.84 -26.18
C SER A 40 54.48 5.39 -27.42
N ALA A 41 53.27 5.91 -27.66
CA ALA A 41 52.91 6.88 -28.73
C ALA A 41 53.06 6.33 -30.18
N SER A 42 52.21 6.58 -31.18
CA SER A 42 51.15 7.57 -31.37
C SER A 42 50.39 7.32 -32.69
N LEU A 43 49.19 7.93 -32.79
CA LEU A 43 48.60 8.62 -33.95
C LEU A 43 48.18 7.85 -35.22
N HIS A 44 46.88 7.91 -35.55
CA HIS A 44 46.25 8.74 -36.61
C HIS A 44 44.73 8.40 -36.55
N GLY A 45 43.73 9.29 -36.53
CA GLY A 45 43.65 10.68 -36.94
C GLY A 45 42.70 10.79 -38.14
N ARG A 46 41.43 11.17 -37.94
CA ARG A 46 40.68 12.09 -38.82
C ARG A 46 39.29 12.45 -38.27
N THR A 47 39.08 13.76 -38.18
CA THR A 47 37.87 14.50 -37.84
C THR A 47 37.33 15.23 -39.08
N ARG A 48 36.13 15.84 -38.92
CA ARG A 48 35.41 16.89 -39.69
C ARG A 48 34.12 16.35 -40.33
N ARG A 49 32.98 17.06 -40.34
CA ARG A 49 32.60 18.46 -40.03
C ARG A 49 31.07 18.55 -39.93
N SER A 50 30.58 19.63 -39.33
CA SER A 50 29.18 20.08 -39.17
C SER A 50 28.61 20.89 -40.36
N ALA A 51 27.28 20.89 -40.55
CA ALA A 51 26.40 21.97 -41.09
C ALA A 51 24.94 21.44 -41.07
N SER A 52 23.98 21.94 -40.27
CA SER A 52 23.12 23.15 -40.32
C SER A 52 21.99 23.19 -41.37
N LEU A 53 20.78 23.39 -40.82
CA LEU A 53 19.48 23.87 -41.35
C LEU A 53 19.39 24.59 -42.72
N HIS A 54 18.21 24.36 -43.32
CA HIS A 54 17.41 25.16 -44.28
C HIS A 54 17.39 24.75 -45.78
N ASP A 55 16.13 24.62 -46.23
CA ASP A 55 15.57 24.80 -47.58
C ASP A 55 15.19 23.61 -48.49
N LEU A 56 13.95 23.76 -49.03
CA LEU A 56 13.21 23.02 -50.08
C LEU A 56 12.25 21.93 -49.55
N ILE A 57 11.01 22.21 -49.09
CA ILE A 57 9.84 22.95 -49.65
C ILE A 57 9.23 22.32 -50.92
N TRP A 58 8.09 21.64 -50.67
CA TRP A 58 6.83 21.56 -51.45
C TRP A 58 6.70 20.73 -52.74
N LEU A 59 5.88 19.67 -52.67
CA LEU A 59 4.63 19.54 -53.45
C LEU A 59 3.72 18.39 -52.93
N CYS A 60 2.47 18.77 -52.62
CA CYS A 60 1.20 18.01 -52.57
C CYS A 60 1.04 16.85 -51.56
N SER A 61 0.33 17.02 -50.43
CA SER A 61 -1.14 17.17 -50.24
C SER A 61 -1.94 15.85 -50.28
N ASN A 62 -2.56 15.57 -49.13
CA ASN A 62 -3.83 14.86 -48.90
C ASN A 62 -3.90 13.34 -49.09
N ALA A 63 -3.76 12.62 -47.96
CA ALA A 63 -4.65 11.52 -47.61
C ALA A 63 -4.69 11.36 -46.07
N ALA A 64 -5.50 12.20 -45.42
CA ALA A 64 -6.05 11.89 -44.11
C ALA A 64 -7.29 11.02 -44.34
N LEU A 65 -7.33 9.84 -43.70
CA LEU A 65 -8.51 9.08 -43.23
C LEU A 65 -8.20 7.59 -43.24
N GLY A 66 -8.28 6.94 -42.07
CA GLY A 66 -8.46 5.50 -41.98
C GLY A 66 -7.30 4.72 -41.34
N LEU A 67 -7.12 4.84 -40.03
CA LEU A 67 -6.60 3.74 -39.22
C LEU A 67 -7.22 3.80 -37.81
N ALA A 68 -8.54 3.66 -37.80
CA ALA A 68 -9.28 3.17 -36.66
C ALA A 68 -9.51 1.66 -36.84
N ALA A 69 -9.44 0.92 -35.73
CA ALA A 69 -9.84 -0.47 -35.56
C ALA A 69 -8.98 -1.56 -36.25
N LEU A 70 -8.00 -2.05 -35.49
CA LEU A 70 -7.61 -3.47 -35.51
C LEU A 70 -7.07 -3.86 -34.12
N VAL A 71 -7.93 -3.71 -33.10
CA VAL A 71 -7.80 -4.45 -31.85
C VAL A 71 -8.34 -5.84 -32.16
N MET A 72 -7.42 -6.76 -32.49
CA MET A 72 -7.77 -8.14 -32.77
C MET A 72 -8.22 -8.82 -31.47
N TRP A 73 -9.41 -9.37 -31.58
CA TRP A 73 -10.24 -10.04 -30.60
C TRP A 73 -9.58 -11.36 -30.17
N CYS A 74 -8.89 -11.38 -29.03
CA CYS A 74 -8.75 -12.61 -28.25
C CYS A 74 -9.94 -12.68 -27.31
N ALA A 75 -11.06 -13.22 -27.80
CA ALA A 75 -12.15 -13.67 -26.95
C ALA A 75 -11.66 -14.89 -26.16
N ALA A 76 -10.95 -14.64 -25.05
CA ALA A 76 -11.05 -15.56 -23.93
C ALA A 76 -12.51 -15.50 -23.49
N ALA A 77 -13.21 -16.63 -23.54
CA ALA A 77 -14.53 -16.79 -22.95
C ALA A 77 -14.40 -16.58 -21.43
N ALA A 78 -14.34 -15.33 -21.00
CA ALA A 78 -14.66 -14.95 -19.65
C ALA A 78 -16.14 -15.27 -19.50
N ALA A 79 -16.45 -16.31 -18.74
CA ALA A 79 -17.80 -16.55 -18.27
C ALA A 79 -18.28 -15.26 -17.60
N GLN A 80 -19.13 -14.52 -18.29
CA GLN A 80 -19.82 -13.39 -17.66
C GLN A 80 -20.62 -13.98 -16.51
N PRO A 81 -20.63 -13.35 -15.31
CA PRO A 81 -21.54 -13.77 -14.26
C PRO A 81 -22.96 -13.54 -14.76
N SER A 82 -23.59 -14.61 -15.25
CA SER A 82 -25.01 -14.65 -15.54
C SER A 82 -25.73 -14.29 -14.24
N ALA A 83 -26.49 -13.21 -14.24
CA ALA A 83 -27.36 -12.90 -13.11
C ALA A 83 -28.27 -14.12 -12.88
N THR A 84 -28.20 -14.69 -11.67
CA THR A 84 -29.00 -15.85 -11.30
C THR A 84 -30.48 -15.52 -11.49
N PRO A 85 -31.27 -16.33 -12.23
CA PRO A 85 -32.71 -16.17 -12.28
C PRO A 85 -33.28 -16.19 -10.86
N PRO A 86 -34.23 -15.31 -10.51
CA PRO A 86 -34.85 -15.35 -9.18
C PRO A 86 -35.47 -16.74 -8.94
N GLY A 87 -34.99 -17.44 -7.92
CA GLY A 87 -35.49 -18.77 -7.51
C GLY A 87 -34.51 -19.95 -7.61
N GLN A 88 -33.32 -19.79 -8.21
CA GLN A 88 -32.31 -20.86 -8.20
C GLN A 88 -31.48 -20.87 -6.91
N SER A 89 -31.60 -21.94 -6.11
CA SER A 89 -30.84 -22.15 -4.87
C SER A 89 -29.40 -22.62 -5.10
N VAL A 90 -29.11 -23.14 -6.30
CA VAL A 90 -27.83 -23.72 -6.70
C VAL A 90 -27.49 -23.25 -8.12
N VAL A 91 -26.22 -22.88 -8.34
CA VAL A 91 -25.70 -22.46 -9.64
C VAL A 91 -24.64 -23.46 -10.09
N SER A 92 -24.85 -24.08 -11.26
CA SER A 92 -23.93 -25.07 -11.83
C SER A 92 -22.70 -24.42 -12.47
N VAL A 93 -21.53 -25.03 -12.28
CA VAL A 93 -20.25 -24.64 -12.89
C VAL A 93 -19.48 -25.90 -13.28
N GLY A 94 -19.42 -26.19 -14.58
CA GLY A 94 -18.82 -27.45 -15.08
C GLY A 94 -19.54 -28.68 -14.52
N ALA A 95 -18.78 -29.65 -14.00
CA ALA A 95 -19.32 -30.83 -13.33
C ALA A 95 -19.79 -30.56 -11.88
N GLY A 96 -19.56 -29.36 -11.35
CA GLY A 96 -19.89 -28.98 -9.98
C GLY A 96 -20.95 -27.89 -9.89
N SER A 97 -21.11 -27.33 -8.68
CA SER A 97 -22.05 -26.24 -8.41
C SER A 97 -21.71 -25.50 -7.12
N TYR A 98 -22.25 -24.30 -6.95
CA TYR A 98 -22.24 -23.58 -5.67
C TYR A 98 -23.66 -23.17 -5.24
N ALA A 99 -23.89 -23.07 -3.92
CA ALA A 99 -25.16 -22.60 -3.39
C ALA A 99 -25.27 -21.07 -3.53
N ALA A 100 -26.38 -20.58 -4.09
CA ALA A 100 -26.68 -19.15 -4.18
C ALA A 100 -27.52 -18.65 -2.99
N VAL A 101 -27.96 -19.56 -2.13
CA VAL A 101 -28.67 -19.28 -0.88
C VAL A 101 -27.88 -19.83 0.30
N LEU A 102 -27.94 -19.14 1.44
CA LEU A 102 -27.25 -19.56 2.66
C LEU A 102 -27.76 -20.94 3.10
N PRO A 103 -26.91 -21.99 3.16
CA PRO A 103 -27.33 -23.30 3.62
C PRO A 103 -27.85 -23.25 5.06
N ARG A 104 -28.84 -24.09 5.38
CA ARG A 104 -29.43 -24.13 6.73
C ARG A 104 -28.34 -24.37 7.79
N GLY A 105 -28.27 -23.49 8.78
CA GLY A 105 -27.30 -23.56 9.88
C GLY A 105 -25.95 -22.93 9.58
N ALA A 106 -25.69 -22.49 8.34
CA ALA A 106 -24.51 -21.71 8.00
C ALA A 106 -24.62 -20.27 8.50
N ARG A 107 -23.48 -19.59 8.60
CA ARG A 107 -23.38 -18.17 8.95
C ARG A 107 -22.82 -17.38 7.79
N GLN A 108 -23.21 -16.11 7.71
CA GLN A 108 -22.70 -15.15 6.73
C GLN A 108 -22.15 -13.92 7.44
N PRO A 109 -21.35 -13.08 6.76
CA PRO A 109 -20.98 -11.77 7.27
C PRO A 109 -22.22 -10.93 7.61
N GLN A 110 -22.05 -9.88 8.42
CA GLN A 110 -23.14 -8.95 8.74
C GLN A 110 -23.74 -8.34 7.46
N GLU A 111 -25.02 -8.02 7.51
CA GLU A 111 -25.74 -7.40 6.39
C GLU A 111 -25.38 -5.91 6.21
N SER A 112 -25.20 -5.19 7.32
CA SER A 112 -24.92 -3.75 7.30
C SER A 112 -23.49 -3.48 6.80
N ILE A 113 -23.40 -2.77 5.68
CA ILE A 113 -22.13 -2.29 5.12
C ILE A 113 -22.12 -0.75 5.14
N TYR A 114 -21.08 -0.17 5.73
CA TYR A 114 -20.96 1.28 5.89
C TYR A 114 -20.28 1.91 4.67
N CYS A 115 -21.05 2.08 3.60
CA CYS A 115 -20.64 2.78 2.38
C CYS A 115 -21.72 3.79 1.93
N THR A 116 -21.33 4.73 1.07
CA THR A 116 -22.30 5.63 0.40
C THR A 116 -22.96 4.93 -0.78
N GLU A 117 -24.08 5.47 -1.29
CA GLU A 117 -24.83 4.91 -2.43
C GLU A 117 -24.00 4.81 -3.73
N ARG A 118 -22.85 5.49 -3.78
CA ARG A 118 -21.87 5.41 -4.88
C ARG A 118 -21.27 4.02 -5.05
N LEU A 119 -21.18 3.21 -4.00
CA LEU A 119 -20.57 1.88 -4.04
C LEU A 119 -21.64 0.80 -4.15
N ARG A 120 -21.36 -0.21 -4.98
CA ARG A 120 -22.20 -1.39 -5.17
C ARG A 120 -21.36 -2.64 -4.97
N ALA A 121 -22.00 -3.75 -4.60
CA ALA A 121 -21.34 -5.04 -4.49
C ALA A 121 -20.74 -5.48 -5.85
N PRO A 122 -19.68 -6.31 -5.85
CA PRO A 122 -19.00 -6.89 -4.70
C PRO A 122 -18.17 -5.85 -3.91
N MET A 123 -18.26 -5.92 -2.58
CA MET A 123 -17.51 -5.02 -1.70
C MET A 123 -16.11 -5.58 -1.42
N PRO A 124 -15.06 -4.74 -1.40
CA PRO A 124 -13.72 -5.20 -1.07
C PRO A 124 -13.63 -5.60 0.39
N THR A 125 -12.93 -6.70 0.66
CA THR A 125 -12.62 -7.20 2.00
C THR A 125 -11.11 -7.29 2.19
N ASN A 126 -10.67 -7.59 3.42
CA ASN A 126 -9.26 -7.85 3.73
C ASN A 126 -8.31 -6.69 3.35
N GLN A 127 -8.83 -5.46 3.35
CA GLN A 127 -8.06 -4.25 3.11
C GLN A 127 -7.61 -3.63 4.43
N TRP A 128 -6.52 -2.88 4.39
CA TRP A 128 -5.98 -2.17 5.56
C TRP A 128 -6.97 -1.12 6.13
N TRP A 129 -7.93 -0.68 5.33
CA TRP A 129 -9.00 0.25 5.69
C TRP A 129 -10.38 -0.43 5.90
N SER A 130 -10.45 -1.77 5.80
CA SER A 130 -11.74 -2.48 5.79
C SER A 130 -12.59 -2.22 7.02
N SER A 131 -12.02 -1.85 8.18
CA SER A 131 -12.82 -1.54 9.37
C SER A 131 -13.91 -0.50 9.10
N VAL A 132 -13.70 0.46 8.19
CA VAL A 132 -14.75 1.45 7.84
C VAL A 132 -15.97 0.81 7.19
N LEU A 133 -15.85 -0.33 6.49
CA LEU A 133 -17.00 -1.03 5.91
C LEU A 133 -17.82 -1.83 6.94
N TRP A 134 -17.20 -2.23 8.04
CA TRP A 134 -17.75 -3.24 8.96
C TRP A 134 -18.19 -2.68 10.31
N MET A 135 -17.95 -1.40 10.60
CA MET A 135 -18.41 -0.74 11.83
C MET A 135 -18.79 0.71 11.56
N PRO A 136 -19.61 1.35 12.43
CA PRO A 136 -20.08 2.72 12.21
C PRO A 136 -18.96 3.73 11.97
N LEU A 137 -17.81 3.58 12.64
CA LEU A 137 -16.65 4.44 12.49
C LEU A 137 -15.47 3.58 12.01
N SER A 138 -14.33 3.59 12.71
CA SER A 138 -13.25 2.67 12.38
C SER A 138 -12.42 2.27 13.59
N GLU A 139 -11.79 1.11 13.50
CA GLU A 139 -10.57 0.84 14.26
C GLU A 139 -9.41 1.70 13.76
N ALA A 140 -8.31 1.72 14.51
CA ALA A 140 -7.07 2.34 14.04
C ALA A 140 -6.59 1.68 12.74
N GLN A 141 -6.32 2.50 11.73
CA GLN A 141 -5.80 2.13 10.44
C GLN A 141 -4.40 2.70 10.26
N TYR A 142 -3.59 2.10 9.42
CA TYR A 142 -2.18 2.46 9.27
C TYR A 142 -1.81 2.81 7.82
N PRO A 143 -2.39 3.89 7.23
CA PRO A 143 -1.97 4.45 5.94
C PRO A 143 -0.57 5.07 6.07
N HIS A 144 0.46 4.24 6.25
CA HIS A 144 1.78 4.70 6.62
C HIS A 144 2.30 5.79 5.66
N PRO A 145 3.03 6.80 6.15
CA PRO A 145 3.59 6.90 7.50
C PRO A 145 2.59 7.19 8.61
N LEU A 146 1.38 7.63 8.27
CA LEU A 146 0.33 7.96 9.22
C LEU A 146 -0.36 6.71 9.80
N ALA A 147 -0.98 6.91 10.95
CA ALA A 147 -2.11 6.14 11.43
C ALA A 147 -3.34 7.05 11.48
N VAL A 148 -4.52 6.51 11.17
CA VAL A 148 -5.78 7.26 11.23
C VAL A 148 -6.88 6.47 11.94
N ARG A 149 -7.86 7.16 12.50
CA ARG A 149 -9.07 6.55 13.04
C ARG A 149 -10.27 7.46 12.81
N ALA A 150 -11.35 6.92 12.25
CA ALA A 150 -12.62 7.61 12.24
C ALA A 150 -13.19 7.62 13.66
N GLU A 151 -13.49 8.81 14.17
CA GLU A 151 -14.08 9.05 15.48
C GLU A 151 -15.30 9.95 15.33
N LYS A 152 -16.11 10.06 16.39
CA LYS A 152 -17.27 10.97 16.38
C LYS A 152 -16.85 12.41 16.06
N SER A 153 -15.70 12.87 16.53
CA SER A 153 -15.23 14.23 16.26
C SER A 153 -14.63 14.45 14.86
N GLY A 154 -14.53 13.42 14.01
CA GLY A 154 -13.92 13.48 12.68
C GLY A 154 -12.83 12.43 12.49
N LEU A 155 -11.87 12.70 11.60
CA LEU A 155 -10.75 11.79 11.35
C LEU A 155 -9.55 12.16 12.24
N ARG A 156 -9.21 11.30 13.20
CA ARG A 156 -7.98 11.42 13.98
C ARG A 156 -6.78 11.04 13.11
N LEU A 157 -5.75 11.87 13.10
CA LEU A 157 -4.45 11.60 12.48
C LEU A 157 -3.41 11.44 13.58
N PHE A 158 -2.45 10.55 13.36
CA PHE A 158 -1.36 10.28 14.28
C PHE A 158 -0.13 9.80 13.52
N TYR A 159 1.07 10.09 14.01
CA TYR A 159 2.30 9.52 13.48
C TYR A 159 2.97 8.57 14.49
N PRO A 160 2.88 7.23 14.29
CA PRO A 160 3.52 6.26 15.17
C PRO A 160 5.04 6.26 15.09
N GLY A 161 5.63 6.73 13.99
CA GLY A 161 7.08 6.62 13.75
C GLY A 161 7.95 7.35 14.78
N ALA A 162 7.39 8.34 15.47
CA ALA A 162 8.05 9.05 16.56
C ALA A 162 8.13 8.22 17.88
N HIS A 163 7.40 7.10 17.96
CA HIS A 163 7.24 6.28 19.17
C HIS A 163 7.25 4.78 18.86
N ILE A 164 8.25 4.33 18.09
CA ILE A 164 8.46 2.90 17.84
C ILE A 164 9.20 2.31 19.04
N SER A 165 8.63 1.27 19.66
CA SER A 165 9.32 0.48 20.68
C SER A 165 9.72 -0.88 20.11
N ALA A 166 10.93 -1.32 20.44
CA ALA A 166 11.44 -2.62 20.04
C ALA A 166 12.00 -3.33 21.27
N GLY A 167 11.65 -4.60 21.43
CA GLY A 167 12.18 -5.49 22.45
C GLY A 167 12.44 -6.87 21.87
N ALA A 168 12.97 -7.78 22.68
CA ALA A 168 13.36 -9.12 22.23
C ALA A 168 12.23 -9.96 21.60
N LYS A 169 10.96 -9.62 21.88
CA LYS A 169 9.78 -10.38 21.43
C LYS A 169 8.95 -9.66 20.36
N SER A 170 9.09 -8.36 20.19
CA SER A 170 8.23 -7.58 19.30
C SER A 170 8.78 -6.21 18.96
N ILE A 171 8.33 -5.70 17.81
CA ILE A 171 8.45 -4.29 17.41
C ILE A 171 7.02 -3.75 17.37
N MET A 172 6.75 -2.69 18.12
CA MET A 172 5.43 -2.13 18.30
C MET A 172 5.42 -0.67 17.88
N ALA A 173 4.47 -0.31 17.02
CA ALA A 173 4.08 1.06 16.76
C ALA A 173 2.57 1.07 16.54
N GLY A 174 1.84 1.79 17.38
CA GLY A 174 0.39 1.79 17.36
C GLY A 174 -0.18 3.19 17.57
N MET A 175 -1.45 3.36 17.23
CA MET A 175 -2.22 4.53 17.68
C MET A 175 -2.80 4.22 19.06
N GLY A 176 -2.28 4.86 20.11
CA GLY A 176 -2.82 4.75 21.46
C GLY A 176 -4.20 5.41 21.61
N GLY A 177 -4.87 5.17 22.74
CA GLY A 177 -6.04 5.96 23.15
C GLY A 177 -5.69 7.45 23.35
N GLY A 178 -6.68 8.33 23.38
CA GLY A 178 -6.48 9.78 23.56
C GLY A 178 -6.52 10.59 22.25
N ARG A 179 -5.94 11.80 22.23
CA ARG A 179 -5.92 12.71 21.06
C ARG A 179 -4.54 13.32 20.79
N ASP A 180 -3.46 12.54 20.89
CA ASP A 180 -2.10 13.10 21.03
C ASP A 180 -1.59 14.05 19.93
N ASP A 181 -2.05 13.87 18.69
CA ASP A 181 -1.59 14.68 17.55
C ASP A 181 -2.69 15.66 17.14
N LEU A 182 -3.58 15.26 16.22
CA LEU A 182 -4.68 16.11 15.75
C LEU A 182 -5.89 15.32 15.27
N THR A 183 -7.04 15.97 15.30
CA THR A 183 -8.28 15.52 14.66
C THR A 183 -8.65 16.52 13.57
N LEU A 184 -8.79 16.01 12.35
CA LEU A 184 -9.42 16.72 11.25
C LEU A 184 -10.94 16.64 11.43
N ALA A 185 -11.57 17.80 11.62
CA ALA A 185 -12.96 17.95 12.01
C ALA A 185 -13.67 18.98 11.10
N HIS A 186 -14.94 19.23 11.40
CA HIS A 186 -15.82 20.12 10.65
C HIS A 186 -16.24 21.34 11.48
N SER A 187 -16.32 22.52 10.88
CA SER A 187 -16.61 23.76 11.62
C SER A 187 -18.05 23.83 12.15
N ALA A 188 -19.01 23.25 11.43
CA ALA A 188 -20.44 23.31 11.74
C ALA A 188 -21.04 21.95 12.18
N GLU A 189 -20.19 20.95 12.44
CA GLU A 189 -20.59 19.64 12.94
C GLU A 189 -19.64 19.23 14.08
N GLU A 190 -20.21 18.87 15.23
CA GLU A 190 -19.44 18.49 16.42
C GLU A 190 -19.25 16.99 16.56
N SER A 191 -20.20 16.20 16.02
CA SER A 191 -20.22 14.75 16.15
C SER A 191 -20.79 14.09 14.90
N PHE A 192 -20.17 13.00 14.48
CA PHE A 192 -20.64 12.12 13.42
C PHE A 192 -20.97 10.75 14.00
N ASP A 193 -22.15 10.23 13.69
CA ASP A 193 -22.55 8.88 14.14
C ASP A 193 -21.85 7.78 13.36
N GLN A 194 -21.45 8.09 12.12
CA GLN A 194 -20.80 7.14 11.23
C GLN A 194 -19.84 7.80 10.24
N ALA A 195 -18.93 6.98 9.74
CA ALA A 195 -18.01 7.23 8.65
C ALA A 195 -18.23 6.12 7.60
N ARG A 196 -18.48 6.51 6.35
CA ARG A 196 -18.85 5.57 5.29
C ARG A 196 -17.82 5.59 4.17
N VAL A 197 -17.47 4.44 3.61
CA VAL A 197 -16.60 4.41 2.43
C VAL A 197 -17.32 5.06 1.25
N HIS A 198 -16.72 6.11 0.69
CA HIS A 198 -17.26 6.84 -0.45
C HIS A 198 -16.62 6.42 -1.78
N GLY A 199 -15.35 6.05 -1.74
CA GLY A 199 -14.58 5.59 -2.89
C GLY A 199 -13.29 4.93 -2.45
N PHE A 200 -12.70 4.13 -3.32
CA PHE A 200 -11.39 3.52 -3.10
C PHE A 200 -10.72 3.22 -4.44
N SER A 201 -9.43 2.92 -4.36
CA SER A 201 -8.60 2.41 -5.44
C SER A 201 -7.52 1.51 -4.83
N ASP A 202 -6.54 1.05 -5.60
CA ASP A 202 -5.65 -0.05 -5.19
C ASP A 202 -4.95 0.16 -3.84
N TRP A 203 -4.59 1.40 -3.46
CA TRP A 203 -4.05 1.68 -2.13
C TRP A 203 -4.52 2.99 -1.48
N PHE A 204 -5.58 3.60 -2.01
CA PHE A 204 -6.23 4.80 -1.44
C PHE A 204 -7.71 4.57 -1.14
N VAL A 205 -8.21 5.24 -0.11
CA VAL A 205 -9.62 5.25 0.29
C VAL A 205 -10.10 6.67 0.55
N THR A 206 -11.35 6.95 0.20
CA THR A 206 -12.09 8.17 0.57
C THR A 206 -13.21 7.79 1.52
N VAL A 207 -13.23 8.42 2.69
CA VAL A 207 -14.23 8.19 3.74
C VAL A 207 -15.09 9.44 3.92
N ARG A 208 -16.41 9.27 3.88
CA ARG A 208 -17.42 10.31 4.09
C ARG A 208 -17.88 10.35 5.53
N PHE A 209 -17.86 11.53 6.11
CA PHE A 209 -18.50 11.91 7.36
C PHE A 209 -19.68 12.84 7.06
N GLY A 210 -20.81 12.65 7.73
CA GLY A 210 -22.02 13.47 7.56
C GLY A 210 -22.86 13.10 6.33
N THR A 211 -23.62 14.06 5.81
CA THR A 211 -24.54 13.93 4.65
C THR A 211 -23.89 14.45 3.37
N GLU A 212 -24.67 14.51 2.28
CA GLU A 212 -24.25 15.12 1.03
C GLU A 212 -24.17 16.65 1.12
N GLU A 213 -24.99 17.28 1.95
CA GLU A 213 -25.06 18.73 2.11
C GLU A 213 -24.11 19.24 3.19
N ARG A 214 -23.85 18.40 4.20
CA ARG A 214 -23.10 18.80 5.39
C ARG A 214 -22.15 17.71 5.89
N GLY A 215 -20.87 18.04 6.03
CA GLY A 215 -19.84 17.12 6.50
C GLY A 215 -18.55 17.22 5.69
N MET A 216 -17.81 16.11 5.59
CA MET A 216 -16.53 16.09 4.88
C MET A 216 -16.24 14.73 4.25
N ASP A 217 -15.56 14.74 3.11
CA ASP A 217 -14.97 13.55 2.49
C ASP A 217 -13.44 13.63 2.63
N VAL A 218 -12.83 12.62 3.23
CA VAL A 218 -11.40 12.60 3.55
C VAL A 218 -10.71 11.45 2.84
N SER A 219 -9.69 11.75 2.04
CA SER A 219 -8.94 10.79 1.22
C SER A 219 -7.51 10.60 1.72
N TYR A 220 -7.11 9.35 1.89
CA TYR A 220 -5.79 8.96 2.40
C TYR A 220 -5.44 7.54 1.91
N GLY A 221 -4.16 7.17 2.00
CA GLY A 221 -3.69 5.88 1.48
C GLY A 221 -2.31 5.48 1.96
N HIS A 222 -1.96 4.21 1.74
CA HIS A 222 -0.61 3.72 2.03
C HIS A 222 0.44 4.49 1.24
N GLY A 223 1.55 4.81 1.90
CA GLY A 223 2.64 5.58 1.32
C GLY A 223 2.30 7.05 1.09
N SER A 224 1.16 7.56 1.57
CA SER A 224 0.83 8.98 1.44
C SER A 224 1.16 9.74 2.72
N PRO A 225 2.08 10.73 2.69
CA PRO A 225 2.24 11.67 3.79
C PRO A 225 1.16 12.76 3.80
N LEU A 226 0.26 12.78 2.81
CA LEU A 226 -0.82 13.76 2.64
C LEU A 226 -2.19 13.12 2.89
N VAL A 227 -3.06 13.89 3.56
CA VAL A 227 -4.49 13.62 3.74
C VAL A 227 -5.27 14.79 3.14
N PHE A 228 -6.20 14.48 2.25
CA PHE A 228 -6.98 15.47 1.49
C PHE A 228 -8.42 15.49 1.97
N ALA A 229 -9.01 16.67 2.14
CA ALA A 229 -10.38 16.82 2.60
C ALA A 229 -11.19 17.74 1.70
N LEU A 230 -12.46 17.37 1.49
CA LEU A 230 -13.49 18.19 0.86
C LEU A 230 -14.66 18.39 1.82
N TYR A 231 -15.01 19.63 2.11
CA TYR A 231 -16.00 20.07 3.07
C TYR A 231 -17.32 20.45 2.40
N ARG A 232 -18.43 20.24 3.10
CA ARG A 232 -19.78 20.56 2.65
C ARG A 232 -20.55 21.16 3.82
N GLY A 233 -21.29 22.24 3.62
CA GLY A 233 -22.07 22.87 4.69
C GLY A 233 -21.23 23.40 5.87
N GLY A 234 -19.96 23.74 5.63
CA GLY A 234 -19.01 24.23 6.62
C GLY A 234 -17.59 24.27 6.08
N THR A 235 -16.62 24.45 6.97
CA THR A 235 -15.20 24.62 6.65
C THR A 235 -14.32 23.76 7.56
N ALA A 236 -13.01 23.82 7.35
CA ALA A 236 -12.07 23.01 8.09
C ALA A 236 -11.90 23.44 9.54
N LYS A 237 -11.96 22.46 10.44
CA LYS A 237 -11.58 22.57 11.85
C LYS A 237 -10.48 21.55 12.13
N VAL A 238 -9.38 21.96 12.73
CA VAL A 238 -8.31 21.08 13.18
C VAL A 238 -8.17 21.23 14.68
N VAL A 239 -8.31 20.13 15.42
CA VAL A 239 -8.22 20.13 16.88
C VAL A 239 -6.98 19.35 17.30
N PHE A 240 -6.03 20.01 17.95
CA PHE A 240 -4.82 19.36 18.47
C PHE A 240 -5.04 18.82 19.88
N GLY A 241 -4.37 17.71 20.21
CA GLY A 241 -4.37 17.15 21.57
C GLY A 241 -3.78 18.07 22.64
N ARG A 242 -2.81 18.87 22.21
CA ARG A 242 -2.09 19.87 22.99
C ARG A 242 -1.82 21.07 22.10
N ALA A 243 -1.59 22.24 22.69
CA ALA A 243 -1.27 23.44 21.92
C ALA A 243 -0.03 23.17 21.04
N PRO A 244 -0.14 23.33 19.71
CA PRO A 244 1.01 23.14 18.83
C PRO A 244 1.83 24.43 18.75
N GLU A 245 3.11 24.30 18.44
CA GLU A 245 3.97 25.43 18.08
C GLU A 245 3.85 25.70 16.58
N ILE A 246 3.51 26.93 16.19
CA ILE A 246 3.55 27.37 14.78
C ILE A 246 4.97 27.84 14.47
N TRP A 247 5.62 27.24 13.48
CA TRP A 247 7.02 27.54 13.15
C TRP A 247 7.26 27.97 11.70
N ALA A 248 6.27 27.84 10.82
CA ALA A 248 6.26 28.47 9.49
C ALA A 248 4.82 28.79 9.07
N GLY A 249 4.68 29.69 8.10
CA GLY A 249 3.38 30.28 7.75
C GLY A 249 2.89 31.26 8.81
N LYS A 250 1.62 31.67 8.73
CA LYS A 250 1.01 32.65 9.64
C LYS A 250 -0.48 32.36 9.85
N LEU A 251 -0.99 32.62 11.06
CA LEU A 251 -2.36 32.29 11.46
C LEU A 251 -3.37 32.99 10.54
N ASP A 252 -3.15 34.24 10.18
CA ASP A 252 -3.95 35.00 9.20
C ASP A 252 -3.67 34.64 7.72
N GLY A 253 -3.00 33.51 7.45
CA GLY A 253 -2.66 33.04 6.11
C GLY A 253 -3.31 31.71 5.76
N PRO A 254 -3.18 31.24 4.50
CA PRO A 254 -3.80 29.99 4.05
C PRO A 254 -3.06 28.74 4.53
N ALA A 255 -1.77 28.86 4.89
CA ALA A 255 -0.93 27.73 5.23
C ALA A 255 -0.11 27.96 6.50
N LEU A 256 0.05 26.89 7.27
CA LEU A 256 0.77 26.83 8.54
C LEU A 256 1.61 25.56 8.62
N ALA A 257 2.79 25.63 9.22
CA ALA A 257 3.53 24.48 9.68
C ALA A 257 3.60 24.49 11.19
N VAL A 258 3.25 23.36 11.80
CA VAL A 258 3.11 23.24 13.24
C VAL A 258 3.89 22.05 13.79
N THR A 259 4.25 22.12 15.07
CA THR A 259 4.82 21.00 15.82
C THR A 259 3.91 20.69 17.01
N VAL A 260 3.50 19.43 17.12
CA VAL A 260 2.74 18.92 18.27
C VAL A 260 3.53 17.78 18.91
N GLY A 261 4.06 18.02 20.11
CA GLY A 261 5.07 17.14 20.70
C GLY A 261 6.35 17.15 19.85
N ASN A 262 6.75 15.99 19.31
CA ASN A 262 7.92 15.82 18.43
C ASN A 262 7.53 15.52 16.97
N LYS A 263 6.33 15.92 16.56
CA LYS A 263 5.75 15.60 15.25
C LYS A 263 5.38 16.87 14.52
N HIS A 264 5.67 16.90 13.22
CA HIS A 264 5.54 18.10 12.41
C HIS A 264 4.43 17.93 11.38
N TYR A 265 3.54 18.91 11.29
CA TYR A 265 2.41 18.88 10.37
C TYR A 265 2.33 20.17 9.55
N GLY A 266 1.97 20.04 8.28
CA GLY A 266 1.58 21.17 7.43
C GLY A 266 0.06 21.21 7.28
N LEU A 267 -0.54 22.37 7.49
CA LEU A 267 -1.96 22.62 7.26
C LEU A 267 -2.09 23.58 6.07
N PHE A 268 -2.75 23.15 5.00
CA PHE A 268 -2.82 23.89 3.73
C PHE A 268 -4.26 24.13 3.32
N GLY A 269 -4.78 25.31 3.67
CA GLY A 269 -6.08 25.80 3.21
C GLY A 269 -6.00 26.43 1.81
N PRO A 270 -7.15 26.77 1.23
CA PRO A 270 -7.23 27.39 -0.09
C PRO A 270 -6.55 28.77 -0.14
N ARG A 271 -5.99 29.18 -1.28
CA ARG A 271 -5.53 30.57 -1.45
C ARG A 271 -6.69 31.53 -1.27
N GLY A 272 -6.43 32.57 -0.47
CA GLY A 272 -7.42 33.54 -0.03
C GLY A 272 -8.09 33.16 1.29
N SER A 273 -7.83 31.97 1.83
CA SER A 273 -8.28 31.58 3.15
C SER A 273 -7.32 32.04 4.25
N ALA A 274 -7.82 32.03 5.48
CA ALA A 274 -7.07 32.35 6.68
C ALA A 274 -7.40 31.36 7.78
N TRP A 275 -6.40 31.06 8.62
CA TRP A 275 -6.60 30.35 9.86
C TRP A 275 -6.98 31.30 11.01
N SER A 276 -7.60 30.76 12.05
CA SER A 276 -7.81 31.43 13.31
C SER A 276 -7.82 30.41 14.44
N THR A 277 -7.49 30.85 15.64
CA THR A 277 -7.63 30.06 16.86
C THR A 277 -7.95 30.97 18.02
N SER A 278 -8.86 30.56 18.90
CA SER A 278 -9.25 31.30 20.10
C SER A 278 -8.71 30.68 21.39
N ASP A 279 -8.37 29.39 21.36
CA ASP A 279 -7.96 28.59 22.52
C ASP A 279 -6.54 28.00 22.37
N GLY A 280 -5.85 28.31 21.26
CA GLY A 280 -4.52 27.79 20.92
C GLY A 280 -4.48 26.30 20.59
N ARG A 281 -5.62 25.61 20.46
CA ARG A 281 -5.71 24.16 20.16
C ARG A 281 -6.67 23.84 19.03
N THR A 282 -7.71 24.64 18.86
CA THR A 282 -8.74 24.55 17.85
C THR A 282 -8.44 25.58 16.78
N PHE A 283 -8.08 25.10 15.59
CA PHE A 283 -7.75 25.92 14.44
C PHE A 283 -8.88 25.83 13.42
N LEU A 284 -9.42 26.97 13.02
CA LEU A 284 -10.46 27.07 12.00
C LEU A 284 -9.86 27.70 10.75
N ASN A 285 -10.11 27.13 9.57
CA ASN A 285 -9.80 27.78 8.30
C ASN A 285 -11.10 28.26 7.67
N ASN A 286 -11.20 29.54 7.31
CA ASN A 286 -12.43 30.10 6.74
C ASN A 286 -12.73 29.62 5.30
N GLY A 287 -11.84 28.82 4.69
CA GLY A 287 -11.98 28.24 3.35
C GLY A 287 -11.89 29.24 2.19
N GLY A 288 -12.04 30.55 2.42
CA GLY A 288 -12.03 31.56 1.35
C GLY A 288 -13.07 31.28 0.26
N GLY A 289 -14.23 30.70 0.62
CA GLY A 289 -15.28 30.28 -0.33
C GLY A 289 -15.00 28.95 -1.07
N LYS A 290 -13.92 28.25 -0.73
CA LYS A 290 -13.54 26.98 -1.36
C LYS A 290 -13.57 25.83 -0.35
N PRO A 291 -13.97 24.61 -0.76
CA PRO A 291 -14.28 23.53 0.16
C PRO A 291 -13.11 22.59 0.47
N TYR A 292 -11.87 22.88 0.12
CA TYR A 292 -10.77 21.92 0.28
C TYR A 292 -9.77 22.27 1.37
N LEU A 293 -9.14 21.24 1.94
CA LEU A 293 -8.00 21.35 2.85
C LEU A 293 -7.07 20.17 2.60
N SER A 294 -5.77 20.39 2.81
CA SER A 294 -4.80 19.31 2.92
C SER A 294 -4.04 19.38 4.23
N VAL A 295 -3.82 18.21 4.85
CA VAL A 295 -2.94 18.04 6.00
C VAL A 295 -1.79 17.14 5.59
N ALA A 296 -0.56 17.53 5.90
CA ALA A 296 0.62 16.72 5.62
C ALA A 296 1.39 16.39 6.88
N LEU A 297 1.90 15.17 6.97
CA LEU A 297 2.96 14.82 7.92
C LEU A 297 4.31 15.25 7.33
N LEU A 298 4.99 16.18 7.99
CA LEU A 298 6.30 16.66 7.56
C LEU A 298 7.39 15.78 8.19
N PRO A 299 8.38 15.32 7.41
CA PRO A 299 9.45 14.43 7.90
C PRO A 299 10.37 15.11 8.92
N GLU A 300 10.48 16.44 8.87
CA GLU A 300 11.31 17.25 9.76
C GLU A 300 10.81 18.71 9.82
N ARG A 301 11.25 19.46 10.83
CA ARG A 301 10.98 20.89 10.98
C ARG A 301 11.92 21.72 10.09
N SER A 302 11.51 21.93 8.85
CA SER A 302 12.32 22.65 7.85
C SER A 302 11.43 23.53 6.94
N PRO A 303 11.76 24.82 6.74
CA PRO A 303 11.06 25.67 5.78
C PRO A 303 11.07 25.09 4.36
N ALA A 304 12.19 24.50 3.93
CA ALA A 304 12.30 23.86 2.61
C ALA A 304 11.35 22.66 2.46
N VAL A 305 11.17 21.89 3.54
CA VAL A 305 10.19 20.79 3.59
C VAL A 305 8.77 21.34 3.56
N PHE A 306 8.47 22.39 4.33
CA PHE A 306 7.16 23.02 4.30
C PHE A 306 6.80 23.52 2.89
N GLU A 307 7.72 24.21 2.21
CA GLU A 307 7.53 24.67 0.82
C GLU A 307 7.39 23.51 -0.17
N LEU A 308 8.16 22.43 -0.01
CA LEU A 308 8.01 21.21 -0.81
C LEU A 308 6.58 20.67 -0.70
N PHE A 309 6.06 20.52 0.51
CA PHE A 309 4.71 20.02 0.73
C PHE A 309 3.64 21.00 0.25
N ALA A 310 3.86 22.31 0.42
CA ALA A 310 2.94 23.33 -0.07
C ALA A 310 2.71 23.24 -1.59
N ARG A 311 3.75 22.91 -2.37
CA ARG A 311 3.63 22.72 -3.82
C ARG A 311 2.65 21.61 -4.21
N TYR A 312 2.66 20.50 -3.47
CA TYR A 312 1.82 19.32 -3.76
C TYR A 312 0.53 19.27 -2.95
N ALA A 313 0.35 20.16 -1.97
CA ALA A 313 -0.80 20.14 -1.06
C ALA A 313 -2.14 20.20 -1.79
N HIS A 314 -2.23 20.90 -2.91
CA HIS A 314 -3.47 21.04 -3.69
C HIS A 314 -3.57 20.08 -4.88
N CYS A 315 -2.68 19.09 -4.98
CA CYS A 315 -2.72 18.01 -5.96
C CYS A 315 -3.37 16.77 -5.33
N HIS A 316 -4.69 16.79 -5.19
CA HIS A 316 -5.40 15.73 -4.48
C HIS A 316 -5.33 14.42 -5.26
N VAL A 317 -4.88 13.34 -4.61
CA VAL A 317 -4.92 11.99 -5.20
C VAL A 317 -6.38 11.55 -5.30
N THR A 318 -6.82 11.27 -6.53
CA THR A 318 -8.20 10.85 -6.84
C THR A 318 -8.29 9.37 -7.20
N GLY A 319 -7.16 8.71 -7.41
CA GLY A 319 -7.11 7.29 -7.74
C GLY A 319 -5.68 6.76 -7.78
N THR A 320 -5.55 5.46 -7.55
CA THR A 320 -4.28 4.72 -7.59
C THR A 320 -4.46 3.41 -8.33
N GLN A 321 -3.45 2.99 -9.09
CA GLN A 321 -3.51 1.75 -9.86
C GLN A 321 -2.15 1.05 -9.86
N VAL A 322 -2.15 -0.25 -9.56
CA VAL A 322 -1.02 -1.15 -9.73
C VAL A 322 -1.20 -1.84 -11.08
N GLN A 323 -0.16 -1.84 -11.88
CA GLN A 323 -0.07 -2.70 -13.06
C GLN A 323 1.19 -3.55 -12.93
N TRP A 324 1.17 -4.79 -13.44
CA TRP A 324 2.35 -5.64 -13.41
C TRP A 324 2.51 -6.44 -14.69
N ARG A 325 3.76 -6.71 -15.04
CA ARG A 325 4.14 -7.57 -16.16
C ARG A 325 5.21 -8.55 -15.71
N TYR A 326 5.00 -9.82 -16.02
CA TYR A 326 6.03 -10.85 -15.92
C TYR A 326 6.78 -10.98 -17.25
N ASN A 327 8.11 -10.96 -17.19
CA ASN A 327 8.99 -11.29 -18.30
C ASN A 327 9.59 -12.69 -18.08
N PRO A 328 9.10 -13.72 -18.80
CA PRO A 328 9.58 -15.09 -18.62
C PRO A 328 11.06 -15.28 -18.97
N SER A 329 11.60 -14.58 -19.96
CA SER A 329 13.00 -14.75 -20.38
C SER A 329 13.99 -14.17 -19.37
N GLU A 330 13.55 -13.20 -18.56
CA GLU A 330 14.34 -12.55 -17.50
C GLU A 330 13.95 -13.01 -16.10
N GLY A 331 12.93 -13.87 -15.97
CA GLY A 331 12.37 -14.26 -14.67
C GLY A 331 11.96 -13.05 -13.82
N THR A 332 11.51 -11.95 -14.43
CA THR A 332 11.36 -10.65 -13.75
C THR A 332 9.91 -10.19 -13.73
N VAL A 333 9.44 -9.73 -12.59
CA VAL A 333 8.17 -9.02 -12.43
C VAL A 333 8.45 -7.53 -12.29
N THR A 334 7.92 -6.75 -13.22
CA THR A 334 7.90 -5.29 -13.12
C THR A 334 6.52 -4.85 -12.68
N THR A 335 6.45 -4.05 -11.62
CA THR A 335 5.20 -3.52 -11.05
C THR A 335 5.23 -2.00 -11.09
N GLU A 336 4.26 -1.38 -11.76
CA GLU A 336 4.09 0.06 -11.85
C GLU A 336 3.00 0.53 -10.88
N PHE A 337 3.30 1.58 -10.13
CA PHE A 337 2.39 2.24 -9.19
C PHE A 337 2.05 3.62 -9.75
N LEU A 338 0.81 3.81 -10.19
CA LEU A 338 0.32 5.02 -10.83
C LEU A 338 -0.57 5.83 -9.87
N TYR A 339 -0.39 7.15 -9.86
CA TYR A 339 -1.22 8.10 -9.12
C TYR A 339 -2.00 9.00 -10.09
N ALA A 340 -3.32 8.95 -10.02
CA ALA A 340 -4.18 9.95 -10.61
C ALA A 340 -4.36 11.11 -9.61
N THR A 341 -4.11 12.34 -10.06
CA THR A 341 -4.23 13.55 -9.22
C THR A 341 -5.11 14.59 -9.88
N LYS A 342 -5.82 15.37 -9.06
CA LYS A 342 -6.57 16.56 -9.47
C LYS A 342 -5.99 17.77 -8.76
N ALA A 343 -5.51 18.74 -9.53
CA ALA A 343 -5.18 20.06 -8.99
C ALA A 343 -6.49 20.77 -8.61
N VAL A 344 -6.77 20.87 -7.31
CA VAL A 344 -7.90 21.69 -6.81
C VAL A 344 -7.53 23.17 -6.73
N GLU A 345 -6.23 23.47 -6.78
CA GLU A 345 -5.67 24.79 -6.98
C GLU A 345 -4.31 24.70 -7.71
N GLY A 346 -4.00 25.70 -8.52
CA GLY A 346 -2.71 25.79 -9.21
C GLY A 346 -2.62 24.85 -10.41
N GLN A 347 -1.39 24.60 -10.86
CA GLN A 347 -1.09 23.80 -12.06
C GLN A 347 -0.13 22.65 -11.76
N GLN A 348 0.24 22.44 -10.49
CA GLN A 348 1.13 21.34 -10.11
C GLN A 348 0.44 19.99 -10.36
N THR A 349 1.22 19.02 -10.85
CA THR A 349 0.78 17.65 -11.08
C THR A 349 1.56 16.67 -10.22
N GLY A 350 0.99 15.49 -9.97
CA GLY A 350 1.62 14.44 -9.18
C GLY A 350 1.45 14.65 -7.67
N THR A 351 2.13 13.81 -6.89
CA THR A 351 2.04 13.82 -5.42
C THR A 351 3.41 13.53 -4.81
N LEU A 352 3.49 13.66 -3.49
CA LEU A 352 4.56 13.11 -2.67
C LEU A 352 4.16 11.73 -2.17
N PHE A 353 5.06 10.75 -2.26
CA PHE A 353 4.82 9.40 -1.78
C PHE A 353 6.04 8.83 -1.05
N ALA A 354 5.78 8.07 0.01
CA ALA A 354 6.75 7.43 0.87
C ALA A 354 6.81 5.93 0.55
N LEU A 355 7.94 5.49 -0.01
CA LEU A 355 8.16 4.10 -0.40
C LEU A 355 8.55 3.25 0.80
N TYR A 356 7.99 2.06 0.93
CA TYR A 356 8.47 1.05 1.88
C TYR A 356 9.84 0.47 1.50
N PRO A 357 10.57 -0.18 2.43
CA PRO A 357 11.84 -0.84 2.12
C PRO A 357 11.82 -1.82 0.95
N HIS A 358 10.75 -2.60 0.80
CA HIS A 358 10.62 -3.52 -0.33
C HIS A 358 10.35 -2.81 -1.67
N GLN A 359 10.03 -1.51 -1.66
CA GLN A 359 9.81 -0.72 -2.87
C GLN A 359 11.07 0.05 -3.25
N TRP A 360 11.64 0.87 -2.34
CA TRP A 360 12.79 1.71 -2.68
C TRP A 360 14.08 0.92 -2.91
N ARG A 361 14.20 -0.33 -2.41
CA ARG A 361 15.33 -1.22 -2.74
C ARG A 361 15.27 -1.77 -4.16
N HIS A 362 14.10 -1.71 -4.80
CA HIS A 362 13.81 -2.34 -6.08
C HIS A 362 13.29 -1.34 -7.11
N SER A 363 13.49 -0.04 -6.89
CA SER A 363 13.01 1.05 -7.74
C SER A 363 14.13 2.01 -8.06
N ASP A 364 14.15 2.48 -9.31
CA ASP A 364 15.08 3.53 -9.77
C ASP A 364 14.50 4.94 -9.60
N VAL A 365 13.36 5.09 -8.92
CA VAL A 365 12.76 6.40 -8.69
C VAL A 365 13.72 7.31 -7.92
N LYS A 366 13.83 8.57 -8.36
CA LYS A 366 14.66 9.56 -7.68
C LYS A 366 14.07 9.87 -6.30
N LEU A 367 14.79 9.45 -5.27
CA LEU A 367 14.44 9.73 -3.89
C LEU A 367 14.81 11.16 -3.49
N LEU A 368 13.98 11.75 -2.65
CA LEU A 368 14.26 12.99 -1.93
C LEU A 368 15.08 12.67 -0.66
N PRO A 369 15.82 13.64 -0.09
CA PRO A 369 16.65 13.42 1.10
C PRO A 369 15.84 13.34 2.41
N TYR A 370 14.60 12.83 2.34
CA TYR A 370 13.67 12.79 3.47
C TYR A 370 13.09 11.38 3.65
N GLN A 371 12.81 11.02 4.90
CA GLN A 371 12.27 9.71 5.25
C GLN A 371 11.40 9.77 6.51
N TYR A 372 10.58 8.74 6.69
CA TYR A 372 9.79 8.50 7.89
C TYR A 372 10.20 7.19 8.55
N ALA A 373 10.21 7.17 9.87
CA ALA A 373 10.28 5.94 10.64
C ALA A 373 8.91 5.23 10.60
N SER A 374 8.93 3.91 10.45
CA SER A 374 7.73 3.09 10.54
C SER A 374 8.06 1.72 11.15
N VAL A 375 7.05 1.00 11.63
CA VAL A 375 7.21 -0.39 12.09
C VAL A 375 7.76 -1.32 10.98
N ARG A 376 7.64 -0.91 9.72
CA ARG A 376 8.16 -1.62 8.54
C ARG A 376 9.55 -1.15 8.11
N GLY A 377 10.23 -0.34 8.92
CA GLY A 377 11.52 0.30 8.60
C GLY A 377 11.38 1.68 7.98
N ALA A 378 12.50 2.26 7.52
CA ALA A 378 12.54 3.59 6.95
C ALA A 378 11.75 3.66 5.62
N MET A 379 10.77 4.56 5.57
CA MET A 379 10.02 4.88 4.35
C MET A 379 10.62 6.12 3.69
N LYS A 380 11.10 6.00 2.45
CA LYS A 380 11.83 7.09 1.76
C LYS A 380 10.90 7.90 0.88
N LEU A 381 11.03 9.22 0.91
CA LEU A 381 10.15 10.12 0.17
C LEU A 381 10.59 10.26 -1.29
N ALA A 382 9.63 10.30 -2.19
CA ALA A 382 9.80 10.67 -3.60
C ALA A 382 8.63 11.55 -4.05
N ALA A 383 8.73 12.08 -5.26
CA ALA A 383 7.71 12.92 -5.88
C ALA A 383 7.46 12.49 -7.32
N GLY A 384 6.22 12.56 -7.78
CA GLY A 384 5.87 12.24 -9.17
C GLY A 384 4.43 11.76 -9.33
N THR A 385 4.14 11.23 -10.51
CA THR A 385 2.85 10.59 -10.85
C THR A 385 2.93 9.07 -10.82
N SER A 386 4.14 8.50 -10.73
CA SER A 386 4.32 7.06 -10.65
C SER A 386 5.71 6.68 -10.12
N PHE A 387 5.87 5.40 -9.80
CA PHE A 387 7.16 4.73 -9.69
C PHE A 387 6.99 3.25 -10.09
N ALA A 388 8.10 2.56 -10.35
CA ALA A 388 8.08 1.13 -10.67
C ALA A 388 9.03 0.35 -9.76
N THR A 389 8.69 -0.91 -9.47
CA THR A 389 9.61 -1.88 -8.86
C THR A 389 9.95 -2.98 -9.84
N ARG A 390 11.17 -3.53 -9.74
CA ARG A 390 11.63 -4.69 -10.51
C ARG A 390 12.11 -5.77 -9.55
N MET A 391 11.48 -6.94 -9.58
CA MET A 391 11.78 -8.07 -8.69
C MET A 391 11.94 -9.37 -9.48
N THR A 392 12.84 -10.23 -9.03
CA THR A 392 13.06 -11.55 -9.64
C THR A 392 12.05 -12.56 -9.08
N PHE A 393 11.38 -13.28 -9.97
CA PHE A 393 10.60 -14.46 -9.65
C PHE A 393 11.52 -15.70 -9.73
N PRO A 394 11.79 -16.40 -8.62
CA PRO A 394 12.75 -17.52 -8.61
C PRO A 394 12.19 -18.83 -9.18
N GLY A 395 10.95 -18.84 -9.68
CA GLY A 395 10.25 -20.06 -10.05
C GLY A 395 9.59 -20.75 -8.84
N VAL A 396 8.77 -21.77 -9.14
CA VAL A 396 8.17 -22.68 -8.16
C VAL A 396 8.27 -24.11 -8.67
N LEU A 397 8.28 -25.07 -7.76
CA LEU A 397 8.26 -26.49 -8.09
C LEU A 397 6.94 -27.11 -7.63
N PRO A 398 6.32 -28.00 -8.42
CA PRO A 398 5.12 -28.73 -7.98
C PRO A 398 5.45 -29.73 -6.87
N ALA A 399 6.67 -30.29 -6.88
CA ALA A 399 7.26 -31.09 -5.82
C ALA A 399 8.79 -30.98 -5.91
N LEU A 400 9.49 -31.19 -4.80
CA LEU A 400 10.95 -31.33 -4.84
C LEU A 400 11.33 -32.60 -5.61
N PRO A 401 12.33 -32.55 -6.51
CA PRO A 401 12.79 -33.73 -7.23
C PRO A 401 13.59 -34.66 -6.32
N ALA A 402 13.51 -35.96 -6.59
CA ALA A 402 14.39 -36.96 -5.99
C ALA A 402 15.85 -36.64 -6.32
N THR A 403 16.72 -36.77 -5.32
CA THR A 403 18.17 -36.55 -5.46
C THR A 403 18.93 -37.88 -5.47
N ALA A 404 20.24 -37.86 -5.74
CA ALA A 404 21.04 -39.08 -5.75
C ALA A 404 21.06 -39.83 -4.40
N ASN A 405 20.84 -39.14 -3.28
CA ASN A 405 20.82 -39.72 -1.93
C ASN A 405 19.41 -40.15 -1.48
N TRP A 406 18.47 -40.26 -2.42
CA TRP A 406 17.09 -40.65 -2.16
C TRP A 406 16.99 -42.14 -1.83
N ASP A 407 16.85 -42.47 -0.54
CA ASP A 407 16.60 -43.84 -0.10
C ASP A 407 15.12 -44.20 -0.33
N ARG A 408 14.89 -44.92 -1.43
CA ARG A 408 13.55 -45.35 -1.84
C ARG A 408 12.84 -46.19 -0.79
N ALA A 409 13.55 -47.06 -0.09
CA ALA A 409 12.94 -47.97 0.89
C ALA A 409 12.44 -47.22 2.11
N THR A 410 13.22 -46.25 2.60
CA THR A 410 12.79 -45.37 3.69
C THR A 410 11.59 -44.52 3.29
N VAL A 411 11.59 -44.00 2.07
CA VAL A 411 10.47 -43.20 1.55
C VAL A 411 9.20 -44.04 1.40
N ASP A 412 9.29 -45.25 0.84
CA ASP A 412 8.14 -46.17 0.72
C ASP A 412 7.53 -46.46 2.09
N ARG A 413 8.38 -46.76 3.08
CA ARG A 413 7.91 -47.00 4.45
C ARG A 413 7.15 -45.79 5.00
N TYR A 414 7.65 -44.57 4.81
CA TYR A 414 6.95 -43.36 5.28
C TYR A 414 5.66 -43.09 4.50
N LEU A 415 5.67 -43.32 3.19
CA LEU A 415 4.48 -43.19 2.35
C LEU A 415 3.38 -44.15 2.80
N GLU A 416 3.73 -45.41 3.04
CA GLU A 416 2.81 -46.44 3.54
C GLU A 416 2.30 -46.11 4.96
N GLU A 417 3.17 -45.64 5.85
CA GLU A 417 2.80 -45.20 7.20
C GLU A 417 1.79 -44.04 7.16
N ASP A 418 2.00 -43.02 6.32
CA ASP A 418 1.12 -41.86 6.22
C ASP A 418 -0.17 -42.16 5.42
N SER A 419 -0.11 -43.01 4.38
CA SER A 419 -1.27 -43.38 3.57
C SER A 419 -2.23 -44.32 4.28
N ALA A 420 -1.76 -45.07 5.30
CA ALA A 420 -2.62 -45.87 6.16
C ALA A 420 -3.55 -45.01 7.05
N GLY A 421 -3.26 -43.72 7.20
CA GLY A 421 -4.10 -42.78 7.94
C GLY A 421 -5.45 -42.55 7.24
N GLN A 422 -6.55 -42.74 7.97
CA GLN A 422 -7.88 -42.37 7.48
C GLN A 422 -8.14 -40.88 7.74
N PRO A 423 -8.85 -40.17 6.83
CA PRO A 423 -9.33 -38.84 7.16
C PRO A 423 -10.23 -38.93 8.40
N GLY A 424 -10.04 -38.00 9.33
CA GLY A 424 -11.01 -37.81 10.41
C GLY A 424 -12.36 -37.34 9.86
N ALA A 425 -13.36 -37.21 10.74
CA ALA A 425 -14.63 -36.61 10.35
C ALA A 425 -14.41 -35.21 9.72
N PRO A 426 -15.08 -34.88 8.61
CA PRO A 426 -14.95 -33.56 7.97
C PRO A 426 -15.23 -32.44 8.98
N ARG A 427 -14.36 -31.43 8.98
CA ARG A 427 -14.45 -30.27 9.89
C ARG A 427 -14.85 -29.03 9.11
N ASP A 428 -13.89 -28.15 8.87
CA ASP A 428 -14.04 -26.92 8.11
C ASP A 428 -13.03 -26.91 6.95
N THR A 429 -13.15 -25.91 6.09
CA THR A 429 -12.32 -25.77 4.88
C THR A 429 -10.83 -25.67 5.18
N TYR A 430 -10.41 -25.19 6.35
CA TYR A 430 -9.00 -25.09 6.71
C TYR A 430 -8.42 -26.47 7.04
N TRP A 431 -9.09 -27.25 7.89
CA TRP A 431 -8.60 -28.59 8.26
C TRP A 431 -8.68 -29.58 7.10
N GLU A 432 -9.76 -29.54 6.32
CA GLU A 432 -9.90 -30.37 5.13
C GLU A 432 -8.82 -30.01 4.10
N GLY A 433 -8.56 -28.71 3.90
CA GLY A 433 -7.49 -28.23 3.03
C GLY A 433 -6.09 -28.72 3.46
N LYS A 434 -5.82 -28.81 4.76
CA LYS A 434 -4.55 -29.39 5.27
C LYS A 434 -4.44 -30.88 4.93
N TRP A 435 -5.53 -31.63 5.06
CA TRP A 435 -5.55 -33.05 4.70
C TRP A 435 -5.31 -33.25 3.21
N LEU A 436 -6.10 -32.59 2.36
CA LEU A 436 -5.96 -32.67 0.91
C LEU A 436 -4.59 -32.21 0.42
N GLY A 437 -4.04 -31.14 1.01
CA GLY A 437 -2.69 -30.67 0.71
C GLY A 437 -1.60 -31.69 1.07
N LYS A 438 -1.76 -32.42 2.18
CA LYS A 438 -0.89 -33.55 2.51
C LYS A 438 -1.00 -34.64 1.45
N GLN A 439 -2.22 -35.07 1.11
CA GLN A 439 -2.43 -36.14 0.14
C GLN A 439 -1.84 -35.80 -1.25
N ALA A 440 -2.03 -34.57 -1.73
CA ALA A 440 -1.42 -34.10 -2.98
C ALA A 440 0.12 -34.14 -2.94
N THR A 441 0.72 -33.84 -1.78
CA THR A 441 2.17 -33.92 -1.59
C THR A 441 2.65 -35.38 -1.59
N LEU A 442 1.95 -36.28 -0.89
CA LEU A 442 2.29 -37.70 -0.83
C LEU A 442 2.19 -38.35 -2.22
N ALA A 443 1.15 -38.04 -2.99
CA ALA A 443 0.98 -38.55 -4.36
C ALA A 443 2.18 -38.20 -5.25
N ALA A 444 2.67 -36.96 -5.20
CA ALA A 444 3.83 -36.54 -5.97
C ALA A 444 5.14 -37.22 -5.53
N LEU A 445 5.27 -37.58 -4.24
CA LEU A 445 6.43 -38.32 -3.73
C LEU A 445 6.35 -39.81 -4.11
N ALA A 446 5.15 -40.40 -4.04
CA ALA A 446 4.89 -41.78 -4.44
C ALA A 446 5.19 -41.99 -5.94
N GLU A 447 4.76 -41.07 -6.80
CA GLU A 447 5.08 -41.09 -8.23
C GLU A 447 6.61 -41.08 -8.48
N GLN A 448 7.34 -40.18 -7.81
CA GLN A 448 8.81 -40.13 -7.92
C GLN A 448 9.48 -41.40 -7.40
N ASN A 449 8.90 -42.03 -6.37
CA ASN A 449 9.41 -43.28 -5.82
C ASN A 449 9.02 -44.52 -6.65
N GLY A 450 8.09 -44.38 -7.60
CA GLY A 450 7.53 -45.49 -8.37
C GLY A 450 6.53 -46.34 -7.56
N ASN A 451 6.06 -45.83 -6.42
CA ASN A 451 5.12 -46.53 -5.54
C ASN A 451 3.68 -46.36 -6.04
N ARG A 452 3.28 -47.23 -6.96
CA ARG A 452 1.93 -47.24 -7.56
C ARG A 452 0.81 -47.69 -6.63
N ALA A 453 1.14 -48.26 -5.46
CA ALA A 453 0.13 -48.69 -4.50
C ALA A 453 -0.37 -47.51 -3.66
N VAL A 454 0.51 -46.54 -3.39
CA VAL A 454 0.19 -45.30 -2.66
C VAL A 454 -0.25 -44.17 -3.59
N GLN A 455 0.28 -44.12 -4.82
CA GLN A 455 -0.19 -43.20 -5.87
C GLN A 455 -1.65 -43.49 -6.25
#